data_AF-A0A1V1P5N6-F1
#
_entry.id   AF-A0A1V1P5N6-F1
#
_cell.length_a   1.000
_cell.length_b   1.000
_cell.length_c   1.000
_cell.angle_alpha   90.00
_cell.angle_beta   90.00
_cell.angle_gamma   90.00
#
_symmetry.space_group_name_H-M   'P 1'
#
loop_
_entity.id
_entity.type
_entity.pdbx_description
1 polymer ?
#
loop_
_entity_poly.entity_id
_entity_poly.type
_entity_poly.pdbx_seq_one_letter_code
_entity_poly.pdbx_strand_id
1 'polypeptide(L)'
;MKSIQSLDKIRKKLLELSTRNRLINFRHTKSNCLRIVNELPDKLAKQFIAEKELRFHPIPEPSQMELIKKGYLQKNSSGKLISIKNEPSADEWAEIIFGKMPFQIPVSKDQIVAIDKPELSIQTILYPYELETRLRYLWQKSKSAIEETGINILYMAFGFLEWFDTSDKSKTRLAPLYLIPVQLEKGRLNKSTSTIY
;
A
#
# COMPACT_ATOMS: atom_id res chain seq x y z
N MET A 1 -17.26 9.55 46.15
CA MET A 1 -15.84 9.75 45.76
C MET A 1 -15.25 8.59 44.94
N LYS A 2 -15.54 7.30 45.24
CA LYS A 2 -15.08 6.14 44.45
C LYS A 2 -15.61 6.09 43.00
N SER A 3 -16.83 6.57 42.76
CA SER A 3 -17.50 6.58 41.45
C SER A 3 -16.87 7.52 40.42
N ILE A 4 -16.39 8.69 40.84
CA ILE A 4 -15.71 9.66 39.97
C ILE A 4 -14.35 9.12 39.55
N GLN A 5 -13.60 8.50 40.46
CA GLN A 5 -12.31 7.86 40.16
C GLN A 5 -12.45 6.65 39.22
N SER A 6 -13.55 5.88 39.32
CA SER A 6 -13.81 4.80 38.37
C SER A 6 -14.18 5.33 36.98
N LEU A 7 -14.97 6.41 36.91
CA LEU A 7 -15.30 7.06 35.63
C LEU A 7 -14.06 7.67 34.97
N ASP A 8 -13.17 8.30 35.74
CA ASP A 8 -11.89 8.80 35.22
C ASP A 8 -10.96 7.69 34.74
N LYS A 9 -10.93 6.55 35.43
CA LYS A 9 -10.20 5.37 34.94
C LYS A 9 -10.79 4.84 33.63
N ILE A 10 -12.11 4.78 33.50
CA ILE A 10 -12.78 4.37 32.26
C ILE A 10 -12.49 5.39 31.15
N ARG A 11 -12.58 6.69 31.43
CA ARG A 11 -12.24 7.76 30.49
C ARG A 11 -10.80 7.66 29.98
N LYS A 12 -9.84 7.41 30.87
CA LYS A 12 -8.43 7.19 30.48
C LYS A 12 -8.23 5.90 29.68
N LYS A 13 -9.02 4.84 29.94
CA LYS A 13 -9.02 3.62 29.13
C LYS A 13 -9.68 3.81 27.75
N LEU A 14 -10.67 4.70 27.64
CA LEU A 14 -11.29 5.04 26.35
C LEU A 14 -10.35 5.89 25.48
N LEU A 15 -9.56 6.76 26.12
CA LEU A 15 -8.48 7.51 25.47
C LEU A 15 -7.21 6.64 25.37
N GLU A 16 -7.24 5.62 24.50
CA GLU A 16 -6.07 4.80 24.19
C GLU A 16 -5.01 5.59 23.40
N LEU A 17 -4.20 6.36 24.12
CA LEU A 17 -3.03 7.07 23.60
C LEU A 17 -1.75 6.23 23.68
N SER A 18 -1.89 4.94 23.98
CA SER A 18 -0.76 4.02 24.05
C SER A 18 -0.30 3.59 22.67
N THR A 19 0.94 3.08 22.58
CA THR A 19 1.50 2.54 21.34
C THR A 19 0.76 1.32 20.78
N ARG A 20 -0.25 0.81 21.51
CA ARG A 20 -1.14 -0.27 21.06
C ARG A 20 -2.18 0.24 20.06
N ASN A 21 -2.52 1.53 20.14
CA ASN A 21 -3.45 2.14 19.21
C ASN A 21 -2.77 2.34 17.84
N ARG A 22 -3.25 1.61 16.83
CA ARG A 22 -2.72 1.66 15.47
C ARG A 22 -3.03 2.97 14.74
N LEU A 23 -3.97 3.78 15.24
CA LEU A 23 -4.29 5.09 14.69
C LEU A 23 -3.26 6.16 15.09
N ILE A 24 -2.45 5.89 16.11
CA ILE A 24 -1.35 6.78 16.50
C ILE A 24 0.02 6.12 16.28
N ASN A 25 0.07 4.79 16.22
CA ASN A 25 1.29 4.02 16.04
C ASN A 25 1.12 2.99 14.93
N PHE A 26 0.80 3.48 13.74
CA PHE A 26 0.67 2.67 12.54
C PHE A 26 2.02 2.06 12.15
N ARG A 27 1.99 0.82 11.68
CA ARG A 27 3.17 0.10 11.19
C ARG A 27 2.87 -0.47 9.81
N HIS A 28 3.69 -0.13 8.83
CA HIS A 28 3.64 -0.74 7.51
C HIS A 28 4.11 -2.19 7.58
N THR A 29 3.18 -3.13 7.76
CA THR A 29 3.48 -4.57 7.71
C THR A 29 3.17 -5.10 6.33
N LYS A 30 4.07 -5.89 5.73
CA LYS A 30 3.85 -6.46 4.39
C LYS A 30 2.49 -7.17 4.31
N SER A 31 2.13 -8.07 5.22
CA SER A 31 0.86 -8.82 5.11
C SER A 31 -0.43 -7.99 5.23
N ASN A 32 -0.51 -7.01 6.14
CA ASN A 32 -1.77 -6.32 6.45
C ASN A 32 -1.97 -4.97 5.75
N CYS A 33 -1.08 -4.58 4.84
CA CYS A 33 -1.29 -3.37 4.05
C CYS A 33 -0.82 -3.55 2.61
N LEU A 34 -1.46 -2.81 1.72
CA LEU A 34 -1.04 -2.58 0.35
C LEU A 34 -0.77 -1.07 0.19
N ARG A 35 0.36 -0.73 -0.42
CA ARG A 35 0.73 0.67 -0.65
C ARG A 35 0.38 1.06 -2.07
N ILE A 36 -0.30 2.19 -2.18
CA ILE A 36 -0.66 2.84 -3.44
C ILE A 36 0.44 3.86 -3.74
N VAL A 37 0.83 3.97 -5.00
CA VAL A 37 1.88 4.87 -5.47
C VAL A 37 1.44 5.55 -6.75
N ASN A 38 2.11 6.64 -7.12
CA ASN A 38 1.88 7.29 -8.41
C ASN A 38 0.41 7.67 -8.69
N GLU A 39 -0.33 8.06 -7.66
CA GLU A 39 -1.71 8.56 -7.76
C GLU A 39 -1.87 9.88 -7.01
N LEU A 40 -2.67 10.79 -7.57
CA LEU A 40 -3.02 12.04 -6.90
C LEU A 40 -4.16 11.78 -5.90
N PRO A 41 -4.02 12.17 -4.62
CA PRO A 41 -5.07 12.02 -3.60
C PRO A 41 -6.40 12.63 -4.03
N ASP A 42 -6.37 13.84 -4.62
CA ASP A 42 -7.57 14.54 -5.07
C ASP A 42 -8.33 13.78 -6.16
N LYS A 43 -7.60 13.10 -7.06
CA LYS A 43 -8.19 12.28 -8.12
C LYS A 43 -8.88 11.07 -7.49
N LEU A 44 -8.19 10.37 -6.60
CA LEU A 44 -8.76 9.20 -5.91
C LEU A 44 -9.98 9.58 -5.08
N ALA A 45 -9.90 10.67 -4.30
CA ALA A 45 -11.01 11.16 -3.50
C ALA A 45 -12.26 11.45 -4.37
N LYS A 46 -12.10 12.13 -5.51
CA LYS A 46 -13.20 12.37 -6.45
C LYS A 46 -13.79 11.07 -7.02
N GLN A 47 -12.95 10.08 -7.32
CA GLN A 47 -13.42 8.77 -7.80
C GLN A 47 -14.23 8.02 -6.73
N PHE A 48 -13.79 8.05 -5.47
CA PHE A 48 -14.51 7.43 -4.35
C PHE A 48 -15.82 8.16 -4.02
N ILE A 49 -15.84 9.50 -4.04
CA ILE A 49 -17.07 10.29 -3.84
C ILE A 49 -18.11 9.99 -4.93
N ALA A 50 -17.65 9.73 -6.15
CA ALA A 50 -18.50 9.33 -7.26
C ALA A 50 -18.86 7.83 -7.26
N GLU A 51 -18.57 7.11 -6.16
CA GLU A 51 -18.85 5.68 -5.98
C GLU A 51 -18.28 4.78 -7.10
N LYS A 52 -17.16 5.19 -7.70
CA LYS A 52 -16.53 4.41 -8.76
C LYS A 52 -15.75 3.24 -8.20
N GLU A 53 -15.93 2.09 -8.83
CA GLU A 53 -15.05 0.94 -8.63
C GLU A 53 -13.70 1.18 -9.31
N LEU A 54 -12.63 0.85 -8.59
CA LEU A 54 -11.25 0.98 -9.07
C LEU A 54 -10.56 -0.37 -8.96
N ARG A 55 -9.74 -0.71 -9.96
CA ARG A 55 -8.95 -1.94 -9.98
C ARG A 55 -7.51 -1.71 -9.58
N PHE A 56 -6.86 -2.71 -9.00
CA PHE A 56 -5.44 -2.59 -8.67
C PHE A 56 -4.57 -2.87 -9.89
N HIS A 57 -3.59 -2.00 -10.13
CA HIS A 57 -2.61 -2.15 -11.20
C HIS A 57 -1.24 -2.50 -10.61
N PRO A 58 -0.64 -3.65 -11.00
CA PRO A 58 0.71 -4.02 -10.56
C PRO A 58 1.77 -3.19 -11.28
N ILE A 59 3.03 -3.27 -10.84
CA ILE A 59 4.16 -2.89 -11.70
C ILE A 59 4.48 -4.03 -12.65
N PRO A 60 4.92 -3.73 -13.89
CA PRO A 60 5.37 -4.77 -14.81
C PRO A 60 6.64 -5.44 -14.29
N GLU A 61 6.76 -6.74 -14.52
CA GLU A 61 8.00 -7.46 -14.30
C GLU A 61 9.08 -6.96 -15.27
N PRO A 62 10.34 -6.84 -14.83
CA PRO A 62 11.42 -6.32 -15.66
C PRO A 62 11.69 -7.25 -16.85
N SER A 63 11.75 -6.68 -18.04
CA SER A 63 12.11 -7.44 -19.24
C SER A 63 13.59 -7.83 -19.23
N GLN A 64 13.96 -8.89 -19.96
CA GLN A 64 15.36 -9.30 -20.10
C GLN A 64 16.26 -8.17 -20.61
N MET A 65 15.76 -7.33 -21.53
CA MET A 65 16.52 -6.19 -22.06
C MET A 65 16.80 -5.13 -20.99
N GLU A 66 15.82 -4.86 -20.12
CA GLU A 66 15.97 -3.91 -19.03
C GLU A 66 16.92 -4.43 -17.96
N LEU A 67 16.82 -5.71 -17.63
CA LEU A 67 17.75 -6.38 -16.71
C LEU A 67 19.19 -6.31 -17.23
N ILE A 68 19.42 -6.48 -18.54
CA ILE A 68 20.74 -6.30 -19.15
C ILE A 68 21.22 -4.85 -19.02
N LYS A 69 20.37 -3.88 -19.41
CA LYS A 69 20.71 -2.45 -19.35
C LYS A 69 21.04 -1.99 -17.93
N LYS A 70 20.39 -2.57 -16.92
CA LYS A 70 20.59 -2.26 -15.50
C LYS A 70 21.66 -3.15 -14.84
N GLY A 71 22.30 -4.04 -15.59
CA GLY A 71 23.43 -4.85 -15.11
C GLY A 71 23.06 -6.08 -14.28
N TYR A 72 21.79 -6.49 -14.26
CA TYR A 72 21.33 -7.73 -13.60
C TYR A 72 21.71 -8.98 -14.42
N LEU A 73 21.69 -8.85 -15.75
CA LEU A 73 22.06 -9.89 -16.69
C LEU A 73 23.22 -9.42 -17.59
N GLN A 74 24.13 -10.33 -17.93
CA GLN A 74 25.15 -10.08 -18.96
C GLN A 74 25.21 -11.24 -19.94
N LYS A 75 25.53 -10.95 -21.20
CA LYS A 75 25.85 -11.99 -22.18
C LYS A 75 27.31 -12.35 -22.04
N ASN A 76 27.60 -13.63 -21.85
CA ASN A 76 28.98 -14.13 -21.90
C ASN A 76 29.49 -14.16 -23.36
N SER A 77 30.76 -14.52 -23.54
CA SER A 77 31.42 -14.68 -24.86
C SER A 77 30.82 -15.78 -25.74
N SER A 78 29.92 -16.62 -25.21
CA SER A 78 29.16 -17.65 -25.94
C SER A 78 27.71 -17.24 -26.23
N GLY A 79 27.33 -15.98 -25.94
CA GLY A 79 25.97 -15.46 -26.17
C GLY A 79 24.92 -15.94 -25.17
N LYS A 80 25.29 -16.75 -24.17
CA LYS A 80 24.41 -17.21 -23.10
C LYS A 80 24.27 -16.12 -22.03
N LEU A 81 23.04 -15.90 -21.57
CA LEU A 81 22.75 -14.98 -20.48
C LEU A 81 23.21 -15.61 -19.16
N ILE A 82 24.03 -14.87 -18.42
CA ILE A 82 24.43 -15.19 -17.06
C ILE A 82 23.82 -14.16 -16.11
N SER A 83 23.25 -14.64 -15.00
CA SER A 83 22.77 -13.79 -13.92
C SER A 83 23.97 -13.33 -13.09
N ILE A 84 24.15 -12.01 -13.01
CA ILE A 84 25.19 -11.39 -12.18
C ILE A 84 24.63 -11.07 -10.80
N LYS A 85 23.36 -10.66 -10.76
CA LYS A 85 22.62 -10.33 -9.54
C LYS A 85 21.27 -11.06 -9.55
N ASN A 86 20.70 -11.28 -8.36
CA ASN A 86 19.30 -11.67 -8.23
C ASN A 86 18.40 -10.62 -8.89
N GLU A 87 17.31 -11.07 -9.49
CA GLU A 87 16.29 -10.19 -10.07
C GLU A 87 15.80 -9.17 -9.03
N PRO A 88 15.50 -7.92 -9.45
CA PRO A 88 15.09 -6.89 -8.52
C PRO A 88 13.78 -7.28 -7.85
N SER A 89 13.75 -7.12 -6.53
CA SER A 89 12.48 -7.18 -5.81
C SER A 89 11.51 -6.11 -6.31
N ALA A 90 10.21 -6.30 -6.07
CA ALA A 90 9.20 -5.33 -6.47
C ALA A 90 9.47 -3.93 -5.90
N ASP A 91 9.99 -3.85 -4.66
CA ASP A 91 10.44 -2.61 -4.02
C ASP A 91 11.61 -1.95 -4.79
N GLU A 92 12.65 -2.71 -5.13
CA GLU A 92 13.80 -2.20 -5.91
C GLU A 92 13.38 -1.74 -7.32
N TRP A 93 12.50 -2.50 -7.96
CA TRP A 93 12.03 -2.19 -9.30
C TRP A 93 11.13 -0.94 -9.31
N ALA A 94 10.29 -0.79 -8.29
CA ALA A 94 9.50 0.43 -8.09
C ALA A 94 10.38 1.67 -7.91
N GLU A 95 11.51 1.57 -7.20
CA GLU A 95 12.46 2.69 -7.08
C GLU A 95 13.10 3.06 -8.43
N ILE A 96 13.28 2.10 -9.33
CA ILE A 96 13.82 2.34 -10.67
C ILE A 96 12.78 3.04 -11.56
N ILE A 97 11.49 2.67 -11.44
CA ILE A 97 10.40 3.23 -12.26
C ILE A 97 9.95 4.59 -11.72
N PHE A 98 9.72 4.70 -10.41
CA PHE A 98 9.13 5.88 -9.76
C PHE A 98 10.15 6.78 -9.05
N GLY A 99 11.40 6.36 -8.94
CA GLY A 99 12.44 7.07 -8.19
C GLY A 99 12.54 6.62 -6.73
N LYS A 100 13.53 7.18 -6.01
CA LYS A 100 13.96 6.74 -4.66
C LYS A 100 12.88 6.76 -3.57
N MET A 101 11.78 7.46 -3.76
CA MET A 101 10.68 7.57 -2.78
C MET A 101 9.33 7.29 -3.47
N PRO A 102 9.07 6.06 -3.91
CA PRO A 102 7.87 5.73 -4.68
C PRO A 102 6.58 5.98 -3.90
N PHE A 103 6.67 6.05 -2.56
CA PHE A 103 5.55 6.24 -1.66
C PHE A 103 5.32 7.69 -1.22
N GLN A 104 6.11 8.63 -1.71
CA GLN A 104 5.87 10.04 -1.47
C GLN A 104 4.57 10.44 -2.17
N ILE A 105 3.73 11.22 -1.49
CA ILE A 105 2.49 11.70 -2.08
C ILE A 105 2.83 12.71 -3.18
N PRO A 106 2.40 12.50 -4.43
CA PRO A 106 2.61 13.47 -5.50
C PRO A 106 1.72 14.69 -5.25
N VAL A 107 2.33 15.88 -5.33
CA VAL A 107 1.68 17.18 -5.09
C VAL A 107 1.16 17.78 -6.41
N SER A 108 1.79 17.45 -7.53
CA SER A 108 1.39 17.90 -8.86
C SER A 108 1.42 16.76 -9.88
N LYS A 109 0.74 16.97 -11.02
CA LYS A 109 0.76 16.02 -12.13
C LYS A 109 2.15 15.77 -12.70
N ASP A 110 3.06 16.73 -12.59
CA ASP A 110 4.44 16.60 -13.09
C ASP A 110 5.27 15.57 -12.32
N GLN A 111 4.85 15.23 -11.10
CA GLN A 111 5.47 14.18 -10.28
C GLN A 111 4.91 12.78 -10.58
N ILE A 112 3.82 12.70 -11.36
CA ILE A 112 3.23 11.43 -11.76
C ILE A 112 4.03 10.89 -12.95
N VAL A 113 4.62 9.72 -12.78
CA VAL A 113 5.24 8.97 -13.87
C VAL A 113 4.14 8.47 -14.79
N ALA A 114 4.26 8.74 -16.09
CA ALA A 114 3.33 8.21 -17.08
C ALA A 114 3.51 6.69 -17.17
N ILE A 115 2.46 5.95 -16.83
CA ILE A 115 2.37 4.49 -16.97
C ILE A 115 1.16 4.19 -17.83
N ASP A 116 1.31 3.22 -18.72
CA ASP A 116 0.18 2.66 -19.45
C ASP A 116 -0.69 1.83 -18.49
N LYS A 117 -1.69 2.48 -17.89
CA LYS A 117 -2.66 1.85 -16.99
C LYS A 117 -4.08 2.33 -17.30
N PRO A 118 -5.12 1.49 -17.08
CA PRO A 118 -6.50 1.89 -17.28
C PRO A 118 -6.90 3.10 -16.42
N GLU A 119 -7.87 3.89 -16.88
CA GLU A 119 -8.30 5.12 -16.19
C GLU A 119 -8.85 4.85 -14.77
N LEU A 120 -9.67 3.80 -14.63
CA LEU A 120 -10.26 3.34 -13.36
C LEU A 120 -9.37 2.29 -12.69
N SER A 121 -8.10 2.63 -12.53
CA SER A 121 -7.14 1.79 -11.81
C SER A 121 -6.23 2.58 -10.88
N ILE A 122 -5.73 1.89 -9.86
CA ILE A 122 -4.85 2.41 -8.82
C ILE A 122 -3.50 1.69 -8.92
N GLN A 123 -2.43 2.46 -9.12
CA GLN A 123 -1.09 1.91 -9.22
C GLN A 123 -0.56 1.44 -7.84
N THR A 124 0.10 0.29 -7.86
CA THR A 124 0.79 -0.30 -6.70
C THR A 124 2.25 -0.57 -7.07
N ILE A 125 3.07 -0.99 -6.09
CA ILE A 125 4.48 -1.38 -6.31
C ILE A 125 4.70 -2.88 -6.48
N LEU A 126 3.66 -3.70 -6.36
CA LEU A 126 3.83 -5.16 -6.33
C LEU A 126 3.78 -5.73 -7.75
N TYR A 127 4.59 -6.76 -8.00
CA TYR A 127 4.43 -7.59 -9.19
C TYR A 127 3.07 -8.30 -9.18
N PRO A 128 2.55 -8.75 -10.33
CA PRO A 128 1.19 -9.26 -10.43
C PRO A 128 0.87 -10.40 -9.45
N TYR A 129 1.76 -11.38 -9.33
CA TYR A 129 1.56 -12.51 -8.41
C TYR A 129 1.54 -12.08 -6.93
N GLU A 130 2.48 -11.22 -6.54
CA GLU A 130 2.57 -10.72 -5.16
C GLU A 130 1.37 -9.84 -4.80
N LEU A 131 0.92 -9.02 -5.75
CA LEU A 131 -0.25 -8.17 -5.63
C LEU A 131 -1.51 -9.00 -5.38
N GLU A 132 -1.75 -9.99 -6.23
CA GLU A 132 -2.91 -10.89 -6.14
C GLU A 132 -2.91 -11.67 -4.81
N THR A 133 -1.73 -12.14 -4.38
CA THR A 133 -1.57 -12.81 -3.08
C THR A 133 -1.91 -11.87 -1.92
N ARG A 134 -1.43 -10.63 -1.96
CA ARG A 134 -1.71 -9.62 -0.94
C ARG A 134 -3.19 -9.23 -0.90
N LEU A 135 -3.78 -8.95 -2.06
CA LEU A 135 -5.20 -8.56 -2.18
C LEU A 135 -6.12 -9.69 -1.73
N ARG A 136 -5.81 -10.94 -2.08
CA ARG A 136 -6.55 -12.12 -1.60
C ARG A 136 -6.53 -12.23 -0.09
N TYR A 137 -5.37 -12.03 0.54
CA TYR A 137 -5.27 -12.06 1.99
C TYR A 137 -6.09 -10.94 2.65
N LEU A 138 -5.99 -9.71 2.14
CA LEU A 138 -6.77 -8.57 2.64
C LEU A 138 -8.28 -8.78 2.46
N TRP A 139 -8.68 -9.28 1.29
CA TRP A 139 -10.07 -9.63 0.97
C TRP A 139 -10.64 -10.64 1.94
N GLN A 140 -9.95 -11.78 2.13
CA GLN A 140 -10.38 -12.83 3.06
C GLN A 140 -10.56 -12.29 4.47
N LYS A 141 -9.57 -11.56 4.97
CA LYS A 141 -9.59 -11.00 6.32
C LYS A 141 -10.72 -9.99 6.52
N SER A 142 -10.93 -9.10 5.55
CA SER A 142 -12.01 -8.12 5.59
C SER A 142 -13.38 -8.81 5.56
N LYS A 143 -13.54 -9.81 4.69
CA LYS A 143 -14.79 -10.57 4.56
C LYS A 143 -15.12 -11.33 5.84
N SER A 144 -14.17 -12.07 6.41
CA SER A 144 -14.38 -12.79 7.68
C SER A 144 -14.76 -11.85 8.82
N ALA A 145 -14.13 -10.67 8.93
CA ALA A 145 -14.49 -9.72 9.99
C ALA A 145 -15.93 -9.20 9.86
N ILE A 146 -16.38 -8.93 8.63
CA ILE A 146 -17.76 -8.52 8.36
C ILE A 146 -18.74 -9.68 8.65
N GLU A 147 -18.42 -10.90 8.24
CA GLU A 147 -19.27 -12.07 8.48
C GLU A 147 -19.39 -12.44 9.97
N GLU A 148 -18.31 -12.32 10.74
CA GLU A 148 -18.27 -12.67 12.16
C GLU A 148 -18.84 -11.58 13.08
N THR A 149 -18.62 -10.31 12.75
CA THR A 149 -18.90 -9.19 13.68
C THR A 149 -19.78 -8.09 13.07
N GLY A 150 -20.04 -8.12 11.76
CA GLY A 150 -20.72 -7.05 11.04
C GLY A 150 -19.89 -5.78 10.84
N ILE A 151 -18.62 -5.76 11.26
CA ILE A 151 -17.78 -4.57 11.26
C ILE A 151 -16.82 -4.56 10.06
N ASN A 152 -16.80 -3.46 9.31
CA ASN A 152 -15.77 -3.24 8.30
C ASN A 152 -14.44 -2.84 8.96
N ILE A 153 -13.40 -3.64 8.70
CA ILE A 153 -12.05 -3.41 9.22
C ILE A 153 -11.06 -2.95 8.16
N LEU A 154 -11.49 -2.81 6.89
CA LEU A 154 -10.65 -2.40 5.78
C LEU A 154 -10.82 -0.91 5.47
N TYR A 155 -9.70 -0.19 5.51
CA TYR A 155 -9.65 1.24 5.31
C TYR A 155 -8.51 1.61 4.36
N MET A 156 -8.75 2.61 3.52
CA MET A 156 -7.72 3.29 2.76
C MET A 156 -7.22 4.49 3.56
N ALA A 157 -5.91 4.57 3.77
CA ALA A 157 -5.27 5.68 4.47
C ALA A 157 -4.69 6.68 3.47
N PHE A 158 -5.00 7.97 3.63
CA PHE A 158 -4.43 9.06 2.85
C PHE A 158 -3.43 9.82 3.72
N GLY A 159 -2.15 9.58 3.45
CA GLY A 159 -1.05 10.21 4.16
C GLY A 159 -0.90 9.80 5.63
N PHE A 160 0.26 10.12 6.17
CA PHE A 160 0.62 9.82 7.55
C PHE A 160 1.33 11.03 8.17
N LEU A 161 1.00 11.32 9.41
CA LEU A 161 1.75 12.22 10.27
C LEU A 161 2.87 11.43 10.93
N GLU A 162 4.11 11.88 10.72
CA GLU A 162 5.26 11.47 11.51
C GLU A 162 5.31 12.26 12.82
N TRP A 163 5.37 11.56 13.94
CA TRP A 163 5.48 12.17 15.25
C TRP A 163 6.36 11.35 16.20
N PHE A 164 6.79 11.98 17.28
CA PHE A 164 7.72 11.42 18.26
C PHE A 164 7.12 11.47 19.65
N ASP A 165 7.38 10.44 20.44
CA ASP A 165 7.00 10.44 21.84
C ASP A 165 7.89 11.40 22.62
N THR A 166 7.30 12.20 23.51
CA THR A 166 8.05 13.10 24.40
C THR A 166 9.07 12.35 25.27
N SER A 167 8.79 11.09 25.59
CA SER A 167 9.65 10.23 26.41
C SER A 167 10.77 9.53 25.63
N ASP A 168 10.60 9.35 24.31
CA ASP A 168 11.56 8.66 23.45
C ASP A 168 11.55 9.27 22.04
N LYS A 169 12.36 10.32 21.87
CA LYS A 169 12.49 11.03 20.59
C LYS A 169 13.16 10.22 19.48
N SER A 170 13.73 9.04 19.80
CA SER A 170 14.43 8.21 18.80
C SER A 170 13.48 7.37 17.95
N LYS A 171 12.23 7.19 18.40
CA LYS A 171 11.25 6.34 17.71
C LYS A 171 10.23 7.18 16.96
N THR A 172 10.35 7.19 15.64
CA THR A 172 9.32 7.74 14.76
C THR A 172 8.06 6.88 14.82
N ARG A 173 6.92 7.54 14.95
CA ARG A 173 5.58 6.93 14.91
C ARG A 173 4.78 7.53 13.77
N LEU A 174 3.87 6.74 13.22
CA LEU A 174 3.00 7.14 12.13
C LEU A 174 1.56 7.13 12.58
N ALA A 175 0.81 8.19 12.24
CA ALA A 175 -0.63 8.26 12.41
C ALA A 175 -1.28 8.55 11.05
N PRO A 176 -2.23 7.75 10.55
CA PRO A 176 -2.93 8.07 9.31
C PRO A 176 -3.64 9.43 9.45
N LEU A 177 -3.54 10.29 8.44
CA LEU A 177 -4.20 11.60 8.46
C LEU A 177 -5.69 11.48 8.17
N TYR A 178 -6.05 10.62 7.21
CA TYR A 178 -7.44 10.39 6.83
C TYR A 178 -7.65 8.91 6.49
N LEU A 179 -8.77 8.36 6.93
CA LEU A 179 -9.16 6.97 6.70
C LEU A 179 -10.53 6.93 6.03
N ILE A 180 -10.61 6.26 4.89
CA ILE A 180 -11.86 5.99 4.19
C ILE A 180 -12.18 4.50 4.32
N PRO A 181 -13.36 4.09 4.82
CA PRO A 181 -13.76 2.70 4.78
C PRO A 181 -13.92 2.29 3.31
N VAL A 182 -13.29 1.17 2.94
CA VAL A 182 -13.38 0.64 1.58
C VAL A 182 -13.80 -0.82 1.63
N GLN A 183 -14.30 -1.31 0.50
CA GLN A 183 -14.60 -2.71 0.28
C GLN A 183 -13.70 -3.23 -0.82
N LEU A 184 -13.29 -4.49 -0.69
CA LEU A 184 -12.50 -5.18 -1.69
C LEU A 184 -13.40 -6.25 -2.31
N GLU A 185 -13.51 -6.26 -3.63
CA GLU A 185 -14.35 -7.20 -4.35
C GLU A 185 -13.54 -7.95 -5.40
N LYS A 186 -13.96 -9.18 -5.70
CA LYS A 186 -13.37 -9.95 -6.80
C LYS A 186 -14.01 -9.53 -8.11
N GLY A 187 -13.19 -8.99 -9.01
CA GLY A 187 -13.60 -8.65 -10.36
C GLY A 187 -13.48 -9.82 -11.34
N ARG A 188 -13.46 -9.47 -12.63
CA ARG A 188 -13.13 -10.39 -13.72
C ARG A 188 -11.62 -10.46 -13.90
N LEU A 189 -11.11 -11.65 -14.22
CA LEU A 189 -9.70 -11.85 -14.56
C LEU A 189 -9.27 -10.88 -15.65
N ASN A 190 -8.30 -10.03 -15.32
CA ASN A 190 -7.62 -9.22 -16.30
C ASN A 190 -6.56 -10.08 -16.99
N LYS A 191 -6.75 -10.37 -18.28
CA LYS A 191 -5.84 -11.22 -19.05
C LYS A 191 -4.45 -10.61 -19.25
N SER A 192 -4.32 -9.28 -19.21
CA SER A 192 -3.02 -8.63 -19.41
C SER A 192 -2.14 -8.71 -18.17
N THR A 193 -2.74 -8.56 -16.99
CA THR A 193 -2.01 -8.56 -15.71
C THR A 193 -2.16 -9.86 -14.93
N SER A 194 -3.02 -10.78 -15.35
CA SER A 194 -3.39 -11.99 -14.57
C SER A 194 -3.89 -11.69 -13.15
N THR A 195 -4.50 -10.53 -12.93
CA THR A 195 -5.06 -10.10 -11.63
C THR A 195 -6.59 -10.12 -11.64
N ILE A 196 -7.21 -10.30 -10.47
CA ILE A 196 -8.68 -10.43 -10.34
C ILE A 196 -9.31 -9.27 -9.55
N TYR A 197 -8.54 -8.63 -8.66
CA TYR A 197 -9.00 -7.51 -7.81
C TYR A 197 -8.69 -6.13 -8.42
#